data_AF-A0A5S6R071-F1
#
_entry.id   AF-A0A5S6R071-F1
#
_cell.length_a   1.000
_cell.length_b   1.000
_cell.length_c   1.000
_cell.angle_alpha   90.00
_cell.angle_beta   90.00
_cell.angle_gamma   90.00
#
_symmetry.space_group_name_H-M   'P 1'
#
loop_
_entity.id
_entity.type
_entity.pdbx_description
1 polymer ?
#
loop_
_entity_poly.entity_id
_entity_poly.type
_entity_poly.pdbx_seq_one_letter_code
_entity_poly.pdbx_strand_id
1 'polypeptide(L)'
;MATSKISVDAEGLRKRLGPLRSRIQRLLENVERFVNEGQAAVAQEALELVDTLLMDYRNVQAEFELCLTDQDLRDQEIQVRVDVELAVVKAMAMVKVITHKDQTAVAVTPVMCWNSHWSGTNFKPEYTDVKILMTSRSLGT
;
A
#
# COMPACT_ATOMS: atom_id res chain seq x y z
N MET A 1 -2.61 -31.98 38.52
CA MET A 1 -2.08 -30.86 37.71
C MET A 1 -3.07 -30.60 36.58
N ALA A 2 -3.90 -29.57 36.71
CA ALA A 2 -4.83 -29.16 35.66
C ALA A 2 -4.16 -28.08 34.81
N THR A 3 -4.18 -28.28 33.51
CA THR A 3 -3.68 -27.39 32.46
C THR A 3 -4.28 -25.99 32.62
N SER A 4 -3.42 -24.99 32.80
CA SER A 4 -3.78 -23.58 32.75
C SER A 4 -4.26 -23.27 31.32
N LYS A 5 -5.57 -23.40 31.08
CA LYS A 5 -6.20 -22.72 29.94
C LYS A 5 -6.10 -21.24 30.30
N ILE A 6 -5.06 -20.60 29.75
CA ILE A 6 -4.90 -19.16 29.74
C ILE A 6 -6.20 -18.62 29.14
N SER A 7 -7.14 -18.23 29.99
CA SER A 7 -8.25 -17.41 29.56
C SER A 7 -7.58 -16.14 29.07
N VAL A 8 -7.50 -15.97 27.77
CA VAL A 8 -7.03 -14.73 27.20
C VAL A 8 -8.02 -13.67 27.69
N ASP A 9 -7.55 -12.82 28.60
CA ASP A 9 -8.35 -11.78 29.21
C ASP A 9 -8.75 -10.78 28.10
N ALA A 10 -10.06 -10.55 27.95
CA ALA A 10 -10.59 -9.61 26.96
C ALA A 10 -9.95 -8.23 27.11
N GLU A 11 -9.66 -7.81 28.35
CA GLU A 11 -8.96 -6.55 28.61
C GLU A 11 -7.50 -6.57 28.14
N GLY A 12 -6.83 -7.72 28.25
CA GLY A 12 -5.48 -7.93 27.70
C GLY A 12 -5.45 -7.81 26.17
N LEU A 13 -6.45 -8.36 25.48
CA LEU A 13 -6.59 -8.22 24.02
C LEU A 13 -6.90 -6.79 23.62
N ARG A 14 -7.81 -6.12 24.33
CA ARG A 14 -8.14 -4.71 24.11
C ARG A 14 -6.90 -3.82 24.21
N LYS A 15 -6.05 -4.04 25.22
CA LYS A 15 -4.77 -3.32 25.40
C LYS A 15 -3.76 -3.59 24.28
N ARG A 16 -3.86 -4.71 23.57
CA ARG A 16 -3.03 -5.01 22.39
C ARG A 16 -3.60 -4.39 21.12
N LEU A 17 -4.93 -4.37 20.95
CA LEU A 17 -5.60 -3.80 19.79
C LEU A 17 -5.42 -2.29 19.67
N GLY A 18 -5.53 -1.56 20.79
CA GLY A 18 -5.41 -0.09 20.78
C GLY A 18 -4.11 0.44 20.15
N PRO A 19 -2.93 -0.04 20.59
CA PRO A 19 -1.64 0.32 20.00
C PRO A 19 -1.50 -0.09 18.53
N LEU A 20 -1.96 -1.29 18.15
CA LEU A 20 -1.92 -1.76 16.76
C LEU A 20 -2.75 -0.84 15.86
N ARG A 21 -3.99 -0.54 16.27
CA ARG A 21 -4.89 0.37 15.54
C ARG A 21 -4.27 1.75 15.38
N SER A 22 -3.74 2.31 16.45
CA SER A 22 -3.09 3.64 16.43
C SER A 22 -1.87 3.67 15.51
N ARG A 23 -1.10 2.59 15.47
CA ARG A 23 0.08 2.48 14.60
C ARG A 23 -0.31 2.34 13.13
N ILE A 24 -1.33 1.54 12.83
CA ILE A 24 -1.91 1.41 11.48
C ILE A 24 -2.42 2.78 11.01
N GLN A 25 -3.23 3.46 11.83
CA GLN A 25 -3.79 4.77 11.47
C GLN A 25 -2.70 5.80 11.16
N ARG A 26 -1.66 5.90 11.99
CA ARG A 26 -0.53 6.81 11.75
C ARG A 26 0.23 6.47 10.46
N LEU A 27 0.39 5.19 10.15
CA LEU A 27 1.01 4.79 8.89
C LEU A 27 0.13 5.16 7.69
N LEU A 28 -1.19 5.00 7.79
CA LEU A 28 -2.13 5.42 6.74
C LEU A 28 -2.09 6.94 6.51
N GLU A 29 -2.02 7.74 7.58
CA GLU A 29 -1.81 9.20 7.49
C GLU A 29 -0.47 9.53 6.78
N ASN A 30 0.60 8.77 7.06
CA ASN A 30 1.86 8.93 6.36
C ASN A 30 1.76 8.50 4.88
N VAL A 31 1.06 7.41 4.56
CA VAL A 31 0.82 6.97 3.17
C VAL A 31 0.13 8.09 2.39
N GLU A 32 -0.95 8.65 2.93
CA GLU A 32 -1.65 9.78 2.30
C GLU A 32 -0.72 10.98 2.10
N ARG A 33 0.11 11.33 3.08
CA ARG A 33 1.12 12.38 2.94
C ARG A 33 2.11 12.07 1.81
N PHE A 34 2.69 10.88 1.77
CA PHE A 34 3.66 10.48 0.75
C PHE A 34 3.05 10.45 -0.66
N VAL A 35 1.80 10.00 -0.77
CA VAL A 35 0.98 10.07 -1.99
C VAL A 35 0.87 11.53 -2.46
N ASN A 36 0.51 12.45 -1.58
CA ASN A 36 0.37 13.87 -1.91
C ASN A 36 1.70 14.55 -2.25
N GLU A 37 2.81 14.10 -1.67
CA GLU A 37 4.17 14.57 -1.94
C GLU A 37 4.80 13.94 -3.20
N GLY A 38 4.10 13.02 -3.89
CA GLY A 38 4.62 12.32 -5.07
C GLY A 38 5.69 11.26 -4.74
N GLN A 39 5.81 10.84 -3.48
CA GLN A 39 6.77 9.85 -3.02
C GLN A 39 6.19 8.43 -3.12
N ALA A 40 5.91 7.98 -4.36
CA ALA A 40 5.21 6.71 -4.61
C ALA A 40 5.90 5.48 -4.01
N ALA A 41 7.24 5.40 -4.12
CA ALA A 41 8.01 4.29 -3.55
C ALA A 41 7.91 4.22 -2.02
N VAL A 42 8.04 5.37 -1.35
CA VAL A 42 7.94 5.46 0.12
C VAL A 42 6.52 5.16 0.58
N ALA A 43 5.50 5.62 -0.16
CA ALA A 43 4.11 5.29 0.11
C ALA A 43 3.85 3.78 0.01
N GLN A 44 4.45 3.11 -0.98
CA GLN A 44 4.36 1.66 -1.16
C GLN A 44 5.05 0.89 -0.02
N GLU A 45 6.26 1.30 0.39
CA GLU A 45 6.95 0.69 1.54
C GLU A 45 6.14 0.86 2.84
N ALA A 46 5.55 2.04 3.07
CA ALA A 46 4.69 2.28 4.22
C ALA A 46 3.43 1.39 4.20
N LEU A 47 2.91 1.08 3.01
CA LEU A 47 1.77 0.18 2.83
C LEU A 47 2.13 -1.28 3.15
N GLU A 48 3.33 -1.74 2.81
CA GLU A 48 3.81 -3.09 3.19
C GLU A 48 3.92 -3.26 4.71
N LEU A 49 4.33 -2.19 5.41
CA LEU A 49 4.32 -2.17 6.88
C LEU A 49 2.89 -2.20 7.44
N VAL A 50 1.94 -1.52 6.79
CA VAL A 50 0.51 -1.59 7.14
C VAL A 50 -0.01 -3.02 6.99
N ASP A 51 0.29 -3.70 5.88
CA ASP A 51 -0.16 -5.08 5.64
C ASP A 51 0.35 -6.04 6.73
N THR A 52 1.62 -5.90 7.11
CA THR A 52 2.22 -6.69 8.20
C THR A 52 1.49 -6.46 9.52
N LEU A 53 1.23 -5.20 9.89
CA LEU A 53 0.51 -4.88 11.12
C LEU A 53 -0.97 -5.27 11.05
N LEU A 54 -1.58 -5.25 9.86
CA LEU A 54 -2.96 -5.64 9.65
C LEU A 54 -3.15 -7.14 9.87
N MET A 55 -2.15 -7.97 9.51
CA MET A 55 -2.17 -9.39 9.85
C MET A 55 -2.22 -9.60 11.38
N ASP A 56 -1.32 -8.94 12.12
CA ASP A 56 -1.30 -9.03 13.58
C ASP A 56 -2.60 -8.51 14.20
N TYR A 57 -3.10 -7.38 13.69
CA TYR A 57 -4.38 -6.81 14.11
C TYR A 57 -5.53 -7.81 13.92
N ARG A 58 -5.67 -8.42 12.74
CA ARG A 58 -6.71 -9.41 12.44
C ARG A 58 -6.64 -10.63 13.37
N ASN A 59 -5.44 -11.10 13.69
CA ASN A 59 -5.26 -12.23 14.61
C ASN A 59 -5.76 -11.89 16.02
N VAL A 60 -5.33 -10.76 16.58
CA VAL A 60 -5.75 -10.31 17.91
C VAL A 60 -7.25 -9.98 17.94
N GLN A 61 -7.77 -9.42 16.84
CA GLN A 61 -9.17 -9.07 16.67
C GLN A 61 -10.07 -10.31 16.71
N ALA A 62 -9.69 -11.38 16.00
CA ALA A 62 -10.43 -12.63 15.98
C ALA A 62 -10.48 -13.28 17.39
N GLU A 63 -9.37 -13.26 18.13
CA GLU A 63 -9.36 -13.72 19.53
C GLU A 63 -10.28 -12.86 20.41
N PHE A 64 -10.31 -11.54 20.19
CA PHE A 64 -11.12 -10.62 20.99
C PHE A 64 -12.62 -10.79 20.73
N GLU A 65 -13.02 -10.92 19.46
CA GLU A 65 -14.41 -11.18 19.06
C GLU A 65 -14.95 -12.47 19.69
N LEU A 66 -14.12 -13.51 19.83
CA LEU A 66 -14.48 -14.77 20.51
C LEU A 66 -14.68 -14.60 22.03
N CYS A 67 -13.98 -13.64 22.65
CA CYS A 67 -14.11 -13.34 24.07
C CYS A 67 -15.35 -12.50 24.41
N LEU A 68 -15.93 -11.79 23.43
CA LEU A 68 -17.11 -10.95 23.65
C LEU A 68 -18.38 -11.78 23.68
N THR A 69 -19.09 -11.79 24.81
CA THR A 69 -20.40 -12.46 24.95
C THR A 69 -21.57 -11.54 24.66
N ASP A 70 -21.37 -10.24 24.80
CA ASP A 70 -22.36 -9.20 24.50
C ASP A 70 -22.41 -8.94 22.99
N GLN A 71 -23.62 -8.97 22.43
CA GLN A 71 -23.82 -8.85 20.98
C GLN A 71 -23.58 -7.41 20.50
N ASP A 72 -24.03 -6.41 21.24
CA ASP A 72 -23.87 -5.00 20.85
C ASP A 72 -22.39 -4.59 20.86
N LEU A 73 -21.64 -5.04 21.86
CA LEU A 73 -20.18 -4.84 21.91
C LEU A 73 -19.47 -5.55 20.76
N ARG A 74 -19.92 -6.75 20.38
CA ARG A 74 -19.36 -7.48 19.25
C ARG A 74 -19.63 -6.76 17.93
N ASP A 75 -20.85 -6.28 17.71
CA ASP A 75 -21.23 -5.55 16.51
C ASP A 75 -20.47 -4.21 16.41
N GLN A 76 -20.30 -3.50 17.54
CA GLN A 76 -19.46 -2.31 17.61
C GLN A 76 -18.01 -2.62 17.20
N GLU A 77 -17.46 -3.72 17.70
CA GLU A 77 -16.08 -4.08 17.43
C GLU A 77 -15.87 -4.55 15.98
N ILE A 78 -16.85 -5.24 15.40
CA ILE A 78 -16.89 -5.57 13.97
C ILE A 78 -16.88 -4.28 13.14
N GLN A 79 -17.66 -3.27 13.52
CA GLN A 79 -17.66 -1.99 12.81
C GLN A 79 -16.29 -1.30 12.87
N VAL A 80 -15.62 -1.29 14.03
CA VAL A 80 -14.26 -0.74 14.18
C VAL A 80 -13.28 -1.46 13.26
N ARG A 81 -13.35 -2.79 13.17
CA ARG A 81 -12.52 -3.56 12.26
C ARG A 81 -12.77 -3.20 10.80
N VAL A 82 -14.04 -3.10 10.40
CA VAL A 82 -14.42 -2.73 9.02
C VAL A 82 -13.88 -1.34 8.66
N ASP A 83 -13.96 -0.38 9.57
CA ASP A 83 -13.44 0.97 9.34
C ASP A 83 -11.92 0.97 9.10
N VAL A 84 -11.18 0.18 9.88
CA VAL A 84 -9.73 0.00 9.69
C VAL A 84 -9.43 -0.65 8.34
N GLU A 85 -10.09 -1.76 8.00
CA GLU A 85 -9.86 -2.45 6.72
C GLU A 85 -10.21 -1.57 5.52
N LEU A 86 -11.30 -0.80 5.61
CA LEU A 86 -11.70 0.15 4.57
C LEU A 86 -10.66 1.27 4.38
N ALA A 87 -10.09 1.78 5.47
CA ALA A 87 -9.05 2.80 5.41
C ALA A 87 -7.78 2.26 4.70
N VAL A 88 -7.40 1.01 4.98
CA VAL A 88 -6.29 0.34 4.28
C VAL A 88 -6.59 0.21 2.80
N VAL A 89 -7.77 -0.29 2.42
CA VAL A 89 -8.16 -0.45 1.00
C VAL A 89 -8.14 0.88 0.26
N LYS A 90 -8.61 1.98 0.89
CA LYS A 90 -8.54 3.32 0.31
C LYS A 90 -7.09 3.76 0.07
N ALA A 91 -6.21 3.56 1.05
CA ALA A 91 -4.79 3.87 0.90
C ALA A 91 -4.13 3.04 -0.22
N MET A 92 -4.42 1.74 -0.30
CA MET A 92 -3.94 0.89 -1.40
C MET A 92 -4.38 1.43 -2.76
N ALA A 93 -5.63 1.90 -2.87
CA ALA A 93 -6.15 2.48 -4.11
C ALA A 93 -5.44 3.78 -4.48
N MET A 94 -5.16 4.66 -3.50
CA MET A 94 -4.41 5.90 -3.71
C MET A 94 -3.00 5.64 -4.25
N VAL A 95 -2.27 4.70 -3.63
CA VAL A 95 -0.92 4.32 -4.06
C VAL A 95 -0.94 3.75 -5.48
N LYS A 96 -1.89 2.86 -5.80
CA LYS A 96 -2.05 2.31 -7.16
C LYS A 96 -2.29 3.40 -8.22
N VAL A 97 -3.08 4.42 -7.91
CA VAL A 97 -3.35 5.51 -8.86
C VAL A 97 -2.07 6.29 -9.19
N ILE A 98 -1.19 6.52 -8.20
CA ILE A 98 0.06 7.26 -8.41
C ILE A 98 1.09 6.42 -9.14
N THR A 99 1.27 5.14 -8.78
CA THR A 99 2.23 4.29 -9.49
C THR A 99 1.88 4.14 -10.97
N HIS A 100 0.59 4.13 -11.32
CA HIS A 100 0.16 4.21 -12.72
C HIS A 100 0.42 5.57 -13.38
N LYS A 101 0.27 6.69 -12.66
CA LYS A 101 0.62 8.02 -13.20
C LYS A 101 2.12 8.13 -13.49
N ASP A 102 2.98 7.64 -12.60
CA ASP A 102 4.43 7.65 -12.80
C ASP A 102 4.85 6.76 -13.98
N GLN A 103 4.25 5.58 -14.12
CA GLN A 103 4.47 4.70 -15.28
C GLN A 103 3.97 5.32 -16.59
N THR A 104 2.83 6.03 -16.56
CA THR A 104 2.26 6.67 -17.75
C THR A 104 3.07 7.92 -18.14
N ALA A 105 3.60 8.67 -17.18
CA ALA A 105 4.46 9.83 -17.45
C ALA A 105 5.79 9.41 -18.11
N VAL A 106 6.33 8.24 -17.77
CA VAL A 106 7.52 7.67 -18.42
C VAL A 106 7.22 7.11 -19.83
N ALA A 107 5.96 6.77 -20.12
CA ALA A 107 5.55 6.19 -21.40
C ALA A 107 5.26 7.20 -22.53
N VAL A 108 5.32 8.51 -22.27
CA VAL A 108 5.00 9.54 -23.29
C VAL A 108 6.22 10.36 -23.69
N THR A 109 7.11 9.72 -24.45
CA THR A 109 7.66 10.37 -25.64
C THR A 109 7.74 9.32 -26.76
N PRO A 110 6.68 9.13 -27.57
CA PRO A 110 6.93 8.65 -28.91
C PRO A 110 7.65 9.81 -29.62
N VAL A 111 8.96 9.66 -29.86
CA VAL A 111 9.64 10.48 -30.87
C VAL A 111 9.04 10.05 -32.21
N MET A 112 7.90 10.64 -32.55
CA MET A 112 7.35 10.63 -33.90
C MET A 112 8.18 11.63 -34.71
N CYS A 113 9.36 11.21 -35.14
CA CYS A 113 10.02 11.86 -36.26
C CYS A 113 9.20 11.57 -37.52
N TRP A 114 8.27 12.48 -37.81
CA TRP A 114 7.53 12.53 -39.06
C TRP A 114 8.52 12.88 -40.18
N ASN A 115 9.13 11.87 -40.80
CA ASN A 115 9.80 12.04 -42.08
C ASN A 115 8.99 11.31 -43.15
N SER A 116 8.21 12.10 -43.89
CA SER A 116 7.54 11.65 -45.10
C SER A 116 8.60 11.39 -46.17
N HIS A 117 9.05 10.15 -46.30
CA HIS A 117 9.58 9.68 -47.58
C HIS A 117 9.27 8.19 -47.76
N TRP A 118 8.36 7.93 -48.70
CA TRP A 118 8.00 6.61 -49.16
C TRP A 118 9.22 5.90 -49.74
N SER A 119 9.54 4.71 -49.22
CA SER A 119 9.99 3.57 -50.02
C SER A 119 9.90 2.30 -49.17
N GLY A 120 9.22 1.30 -49.71
CA GLY A 120 8.85 0.09 -48.99
C GLY A 120 10.05 -0.77 -48.60
N THR A 121 9.92 -1.45 -47.45
CA THR A 121 10.09 -2.91 -47.27
C THR A 121 9.92 -3.25 -45.79
N ASN A 122 9.23 -4.37 -45.55
CA ASN A 122 8.95 -5.11 -44.31
C ASN A 122 9.57 -4.60 -42.98
N PHE A 123 8.71 -4.13 -42.08
CA PHE A 123 9.03 -3.89 -40.68
C PHE A 123 8.89 -5.19 -39.87
N LYS A 124 10.00 -5.72 -39.36
CA LYS A 124 10.05 -6.58 -38.18
C LYS A 124 10.61 -5.73 -37.04
N PRO A 125 9.91 -5.53 -35.91
CA PRO A 125 10.52 -4.86 -34.78
C PRO A 125 11.47 -5.85 -34.08
N GLU A 126 12.77 -5.71 -34.32
CA GLU A 126 13.78 -6.29 -33.43
C GLU A 126 13.88 -5.42 -32.18
N TYR A 127 13.51 -6.02 -31.04
CA TYR A 127 13.65 -5.45 -29.71
C TYR A 127 15.15 -5.29 -29.43
N THR A 128 15.66 -4.06 -29.50
CA THR A 128 17.05 -3.77 -29.13
C THR A 128 17.08 -3.37 -27.66
N ASP A 129 17.80 -4.18 -26.89
CA ASP A 129 18.07 -4.06 -25.47
C ASP A 129 18.93 -2.79 -25.22
N VAL A 130 18.30 -1.69 -24.77
CA VAL A 130 19.01 -0.42 -24.54
C VAL A 130 19.53 -0.37 -23.10
N LYS A 131 20.82 -0.67 -22.93
CA LYS A 131 21.61 -0.30 -21.75
C LYS A 131 21.58 1.22 -21.59
N ILE A 132 20.95 1.72 -20.52
CA ILE A 132 20.96 3.14 -20.16
C ILE A 132 22.36 3.52 -19.65
N LEU A 133 23.09 4.30 -20.45
CA LEU A 133 24.33 4.96 -20.04
C LEU A 133 23.96 6.32 -19.43
N MET A 134 23.98 6.43 -18.10
CA MET A 134 23.93 7.73 -17.42
C MET A 134 25.21 8.50 -17.72
N THR A 135 25.09 9.64 -18.41
CA THR A 135 26.18 10.62 -18.48
C THR A 135 25.64 11.99 -18.11
N SER A 136 26.02 12.44 -16.93
CA SER A 136 25.89 13.81 -16.44
C SER A 136 26.59 14.79 -17.39
N ARG A 137 26.02 15.98 -17.61
CA ARG A 137 26.82 17.17 -17.91
C ARG A 137 26.12 18.45 -17.49
N SER A 138 26.87 19.21 -16.69
CA SER A 138 26.71 20.62 -16.36
C SER A 138 27.16 21.52 -17.53
N LEU A 139 26.98 22.83 -17.31
CA LEU A 139 27.31 24.01 -18.14
C LEU A 139 26.10 24.48 -18.97
N GLY A 140 25.58 25.69 -18.85
CA GLY A 140 26.14 26.94 -18.34
C GLY A 140 26.02 27.99 -19.44
N THR A 141 25.18 28.99 -19.23
CA THR A 141 25.22 30.33 -19.85
C THR A 141 24.55 31.29 -18.91
#